data_AF-A0AAN7DCY8-F1
#
_entry.id   AF-A0AAN7DCY8-F1
#
_cell.length_a   1.000
_cell.length_b   1.000
_cell.length_c   1.000
_cell.angle_alpha   90.00
_cell.angle_beta   90.00
_cell.angle_gamma   90.00
#
_symmetry.space_group_name_H-M   'P 1'
#
loop_
_entity.id
_entity.type
_entity.pdbx_description
1 polymer ?
#
loop_
_entity_poly.entity_id
_entity_poly.type
_entity_poly.pdbx_seq_one_letter_code
_entity_poly.pdbx_strand_id
1 'polypeptide(L)'
;MSLPVYDTITAPHSPPQEKKDHVPIQEMACDVIQQAIDLIHTLQDEQYTQTSKVMFGGSIGKHIRHVSDHFNLLYKQCQPIPSDWVVDYDIRARNNPSETNRFAAIQYLERLISVIKEHDHIPLEQPLTLLATIDPANDSKYRFASSFGRELFYSCIHAIHHYASIKAICIEQNISTPQDFGMAPSTLQDQQNNK
;
A
#
# COMPACT_ATOMS: atom_id res chain seq x y z
N MET A 1 44.70 3.09 -60.24
CA MET A 1 45.46 3.39 -59.01
C MET A 1 44.47 3.92 -57.99
N SER A 2 44.25 3.15 -56.93
CA SER A 2 43.18 3.31 -55.95
C SER A 2 43.40 4.52 -55.03
N LEU A 3 42.34 5.27 -54.76
CA LEU A 3 42.27 6.32 -53.74
C LEU A 3 42.05 5.70 -52.35
N PRO A 4 42.49 6.36 -51.26
CA PRO A 4 42.47 5.79 -49.92
C PRO A 4 41.07 5.82 -49.29
N VAL A 5 40.75 4.75 -48.57
CA VAL A 5 39.53 4.60 -47.75
C VAL A 5 39.71 5.41 -46.47
N TYR A 6 38.79 6.33 -46.19
CA TYR A 6 38.66 6.97 -44.88
C TYR A 6 37.87 6.05 -43.95
N ASP A 7 38.50 5.55 -42.90
CA ASP A 7 37.82 4.93 -41.76
C ASP A 7 37.08 6.01 -40.97
N THR A 8 35.76 6.09 -41.14
CA THR A 8 34.89 6.79 -40.19
C THR A 8 34.78 5.95 -38.92
N ILE A 9 35.48 6.39 -37.88
CA ILE A 9 35.31 5.91 -36.51
C ILE A 9 33.88 6.26 -36.07
N THR A 10 32.99 5.27 -36.06
CA THR A 10 31.69 5.38 -35.40
C THR A 10 31.91 5.42 -33.90
N ALA A 11 31.62 6.58 -33.28
CA ALA A 11 31.53 6.69 -31.82
C ALA A 11 30.50 5.68 -31.29
N PRO A 12 30.74 5.06 -30.11
CA PRO A 12 29.76 4.16 -29.53
C PRO A 12 28.48 4.96 -29.25
N HIS A 13 27.39 4.56 -29.89
CA HIS A 13 26.06 4.98 -29.48
C HIS A 13 25.85 4.51 -28.04
N SER A 14 25.98 5.43 -27.09
CA SER A 14 25.45 5.20 -25.74
C SER A 14 23.98 4.84 -25.89
N PRO A 15 23.49 3.76 -25.25
CA PRO A 15 22.07 3.46 -25.25
C PRO A 15 21.31 4.66 -24.71
N PRO A 16 20.08 4.91 -25.18
CA PRO A 16 19.25 5.99 -24.64
C PRO A 16 19.15 5.80 -23.14
N GLN A 17 19.55 6.81 -22.36
CA GLN A 17 19.24 6.84 -20.94
C GLN A 17 17.71 6.82 -20.80
N GLU A 18 17.18 5.73 -20.26
CA GLU A 18 15.76 5.64 -19.92
C GLU A 18 15.40 6.81 -18.99
N LYS A 19 14.38 7.57 -19.37
CA LYS A 19 13.76 8.56 -18.47
C LYS A 19 13.27 7.84 -17.22
N LYS A 20 13.90 8.13 -16.07
CA LYS A 20 13.37 7.77 -14.75
C LYS A 20 12.17 8.66 -14.43
N ASP A 21 10.98 8.30 -14.91
CA ASP A 21 9.74 9.04 -14.60
C ASP A 21 8.60 8.10 -14.16
N HIS A 22 8.90 6.98 -13.49
CA HIS A 22 7.89 6.18 -12.80
C HIS A 22 8.02 6.35 -11.29
N VAL A 23 6.96 6.84 -10.65
CA VAL A 23 6.81 6.85 -9.19
C VAL A 23 6.97 5.41 -8.70
N PRO A 24 7.98 5.09 -7.86
CA PRO A 24 8.14 3.78 -7.26
C PRO A 24 6.87 3.37 -6.51
N ILE A 25 6.52 2.08 -6.56
CA ILE A 25 5.35 1.56 -5.86
C ILE A 25 5.43 1.77 -4.32
N GLN A 26 6.64 1.85 -3.78
CA GLN A 26 6.89 2.22 -2.39
C GLN A 26 6.46 3.66 -2.07
N GLU A 27 6.62 4.60 -3.01
CA GLU A 27 6.11 5.97 -2.87
C GLU A 27 4.58 5.95 -2.86
N MET A 28 3.94 5.22 -3.78
CA MET A 28 2.48 5.00 -3.74
C MET A 28 2.01 4.43 -2.39
N ALA A 29 2.73 3.45 -1.84
CA ALA A 29 2.42 2.87 -0.54
C ALA A 29 2.52 3.92 0.58
N CYS A 30 3.57 4.74 0.57
CA CYS A 30 3.73 5.84 1.53
C CYS A 30 2.61 6.86 1.40
N ASP A 31 2.24 7.27 0.18
CA ASP A 31 1.19 8.26 -0.08
C ASP A 31 -0.18 7.78 0.39
N VAL A 32 -0.50 6.52 0.14
CA VAL A 32 -1.74 5.89 0.62
C VAL A 32 -1.78 5.90 2.15
N ILE A 33 -0.69 5.50 2.82
CA ILE A 33 -0.60 5.53 4.29
C ILE A 33 -0.69 6.98 4.81
N GLN A 34 -0.09 7.94 4.11
CA GLN A 34 -0.14 9.35 4.48
C GLN A 34 -1.57 9.90 4.41
N GLN A 35 -2.36 9.53 3.40
CA GLN A 35 -3.78 9.90 3.34
C GLN A 35 -4.56 9.48 4.59
N ALA A 36 -4.27 8.30 5.15
CA ALA A 36 -4.87 7.86 6.40
C ALA A 36 -4.42 8.74 7.59
N ILE A 37 -3.13 9.04 7.70
CA ILE A 37 -2.60 9.93 8.75
C ILE A 37 -3.28 11.29 8.71
N ASP A 38 -3.33 11.90 7.52
CA ASP A 38 -3.92 13.22 7.30
C ASP A 38 -5.39 13.24 7.66
N LEU A 39 -6.16 12.22 7.26
CA LEU A 39 -7.56 12.09 7.67
C LEU A 39 -7.65 12.00 9.21
N ILE A 40 -6.89 11.10 9.83
CA ILE A 40 -6.98 10.85 11.28
C ILE A 40 -6.71 12.13 12.06
N HIS A 41 -5.79 12.99 11.63
CA HIS A 41 -5.51 14.28 12.27
C HIS A 41 -6.73 15.21 12.32
N THR A 42 -7.68 15.10 11.37
CA THR A 42 -8.88 15.95 11.32
C THR A 42 -10.01 15.47 12.25
N LEU A 43 -9.91 14.25 12.76
CA LEU A 43 -10.98 13.59 13.53
C LEU A 43 -10.95 13.96 15.02
N GLN A 44 -12.10 13.88 15.67
CA GLN A 44 -12.18 13.70 17.13
C GLN A 44 -12.08 12.21 17.50
N ASP A 45 -11.74 11.92 18.76
CA ASP A 45 -11.56 10.54 19.23
C ASP A 45 -12.86 9.73 19.16
N GLU A 46 -14.00 10.39 19.41
CA GLU A 46 -15.33 9.78 19.29
C GLU A 46 -15.64 9.42 17.84
N GLN A 47 -15.33 10.29 16.88
CA GLN A 47 -15.57 10.06 15.45
C GLN A 47 -14.77 8.87 14.91
N TYR A 48 -13.53 8.72 15.37
CA TYR A 48 -12.65 7.62 14.97
C TYR A 48 -13.20 6.24 15.37
N THR A 49 -13.80 6.18 16.55
CA THR A 49 -14.29 4.93 17.16
C THR A 49 -15.78 4.69 16.93
N GLN A 50 -16.53 5.72 16.54
CA GLN A 50 -17.96 5.63 16.28
C GLN A 50 -18.28 4.55 15.24
N THR A 51 -19.15 3.63 15.63
CA THR A 51 -19.63 2.58 14.74
C THR A 51 -20.61 3.18 13.73
N SER A 52 -20.43 2.84 12.46
CA SER A 52 -21.32 3.24 11.37
C SER A 52 -22.68 2.55 11.48
N LYS A 53 -23.74 3.30 11.18
CA LYS A 53 -25.11 2.77 11.08
C LYS A 53 -25.35 2.06 9.75
N VAL A 54 -24.59 2.41 8.71
CA VAL A 54 -24.76 1.87 7.34
C VAL A 54 -23.76 0.74 7.07
N MET A 55 -22.52 0.90 7.52
CA MET A 55 -21.47 -0.11 7.43
C MET A 55 -21.43 -0.92 8.73
N PHE A 56 -22.34 -1.90 8.85
CA PHE A 56 -22.54 -2.68 10.08
C PHE A 56 -21.23 -3.21 10.68
N GLY A 57 -21.00 -2.85 11.95
CA GLY A 57 -19.84 -3.31 12.71
C GLY A 57 -18.52 -2.63 12.36
N GLY A 58 -18.51 -1.70 11.39
CA GLY A 58 -17.35 -0.91 10.98
C GLY A 58 -17.23 0.43 11.71
N SER A 59 -15.99 0.88 11.90
CA SER A 59 -15.62 2.24 12.32
C SER A 59 -14.40 2.67 11.51
N ILE A 60 -14.06 3.97 11.53
CA ILE A 60 -12.84 4.45 10.87
C ILE A 60 -11.62 3.71 11.42
N GLY A 61 -11.50 3.60 12.75
CA GLY A 61 -10.37 2.91 13.38
C GLY A 61 -10.24 1.43 13.04
N LYS A 62 -11.36 0.71 12.88
CA LYS A 62 -11.33 -0.69 12.41
C LYS A 62 -10.77 -0.82 11.00
N HIS A 63 -11.18 0.06 10.10
CA HIS A 63 -10.65 0.07 8.73
C HIS A 63 -9.18 0.46 8.68
N ILE A 64 -8.76 1.49 9.43
CA ILE A 64 -7.35 1.88 9.54
C ILE A 64 -6.48 0.74 10.07
N ARG A 65 -6.90 0.08 11.15
CA ARG A 65 -6.21 -1.10 11.70
C ARG A 65 -6.14 -2.23 10.69
N HIS A 66 -7.21 -2.49 9.95
CA HIS A 66 -7.23 -3.54 8.93
C HIS A 66 -6.26 -3.26 7.77
N VAL A 67 -6.23 -2.02 7.29
CA VAL A 67 -5.32 -1.59 6.22
C VAL A 67 -3.86 -1.64 6.67
N SER A 68 -3.55 -1.03 7.82
CA SER A 68 -2.17 -0.99 8.34
C SER A 68 -1.60 -2.37 8.65
N ASP A 69 -2.44 -3.33 9.07
CA ASP A 69 -2.02 -4.72 9.26
C ASP A 69 -1.54 -5.39 7.97
N HIS A 70 -2.11 -5.07 6.79
CA HIS A 70 -1.64 -5.66 5.53
C HIS A 70 -0.20 -5.25 5.21
N PHE A 71 0.10 -3.95 5.32
CA PHE A 71 1.48 -3.47 5.16
C PHE A 71 2.38 -4.10 6.23
N ASN A 72 1.99 -4.08 7.49
CA ASN A 72 2.79 -4.65 8.56
C ASN A 72 3.10 -6.13 8.33
N LEU A 73 2.12 -6.94 7.94
CA LEU A 73 2.30 -8.38 7.70
C LEU A 73 3.22 -8.66 6.50
N LEU A 74 3.15 -7.84 5.45
CA LEU A 74 4.08 -7.93 4.33
C LEU A 74 5.52 -7.67 4.79
N TYR A 75 5.76 -6.60 5.56
CA TYR A 75 7.12 -6.20 5.98
C TYR A 75 7.64 -6.91 7.25
N LYS A 76 6.81 -7.68 7.96
CA LYS A 76 7.14 -8.25 9.29
C LYS A 76 8.45 -9.06 9.34
N GLN A 77 8.85 -9.68 8.23
CA GLN A 77 9.99 -10.61 8.15
C GLN A 77 10.97 -10.26 7.05
N CYS A 78 11.01 -9.02 6.58
CA CYS A 78 11.82 -8.65 5.41
C CYS A 78 13.34 -8.47 5.71
N GLN A 79 13.80 -8.65 6.95
CA GLN A 79 15.21 -8.51 7.36
C GLN A 79 15.69 -9.70 8.22
N PRO A 80 16.62 -10.53 7.70
CA PRO A 80 17.04 -10.59 6.29
C PRO A 80 15.86 -11.01 5.39
N ILE A 81 15.92 -10.69 4.10
CA ILE A 81 14.92 -11.18 3.12
C ILE A 81 14.98 -12.73 3.13
N PRO A 82 13.90 -13.41 3.52
CA PRO A 82 13.93 -14.85 3.67
C PRO A 82 13.86 -15.53 2.30
N SER A 83 14.60 -16.61 2.15
CA SER A 83 14.55 -17.46 0.94
C SER A 83 13.17 -18.11 0.73
N ASP A 84 12.43 -18.30 1.82
CA ASP A 84 11.08 -18.84 1.89
C ASP A 84 10.11 -17.79 2.44
N TRP A 85 10.09 -16.60 1.83
CA TRP A 85 9.17 -15.54 2.26
C TRP A 85 7.72 -16.00 2.18
N VAL A 86 7.08 -16.08 3.34
CA VAL A 86 5.66 -16.41 3.49
C VAL A 86 4.91 -15.21 4.05
N VAL A 87 3.78 -14.88 3.43
CA VAL A 87 2.86 -13.85 3.91
C VAL A 87 1.50 -14.50 4.19
N ASP A 88 0.87 -14.16 5.31
CA ASP A 88 -0.49 -14.59 5.68
C ASP A 88 -1.25 -13.39 6.24
N TYR A 89 -2.16 -12.84 5.44
CA TYR A 89 -2.97 -11.67 5.81
C TYR A 89 -4.11 -12.00 6.78
N ASP A 90 -4.41 -13.29 7.01
CA ASP A 90 -5.44 -13.70 7.96
C ASP A 90 -4.94 -13.64 9.41
N ILE A 91 -3.62 -13.49 9.62
CA ILE A 91 -3.04 -13.34 10.96
C ILE A 91 -3.57 -12.04 11.58
N ARG A 92 -4.32 -12.18 12.67
CA ARG A 92 -4.86 -11.02 13.41
C ARG A 92 -4.13 -10.82 14.73
N ALA A 93 -3.47 -9.68 14.86
CA ALA A 93 -3.09 -9.15 16.17
C ALA A 93 -4.37 -8.75 16.93
N ARG A 94 -4.63 -9.39 18.07
CA ARG A 94 -5.73 -9.01 18.97
C ARG A 94 -5.34 -7.76 19.78
N ASN A 95 -6.33 -6.94 20.14
CA ASN A 95 -6.15 -5.77 21.00
C ASN A 95 -5.12 -4.75 20.48
N ASN A 96 -5.10 -4.50 19.17
CA ASN A 96 -4.23 -3.48 18.60
C ASN A 96 -4.75 -2.07 18.99
N PRO A 97 -3.97 -1.25 19.75
CA PRO A 97 -4.41 0.07 20.20
C PRO A 97 -4.76 1.02 19.06
N SER A 98 -4.22 0.82 17.85
CA SER A 98 -4.56 1.63 16.68
C SER A 98 -6.03 1.53 16.28
N GLU A 99 -6.76 0.48 16.68
CA GLU A 99 -8.19 0.36 16.37
C GLU A 99 -9.04 1.38 17.13
N THR A 100 -8.64 1.75 18.35
CA THR A 100 -9.45 2.57 19.26
C THR A 100 -8.78 3.87 19.70
N ASN A 101 -7.51 4.08 19.37
CA ASN A 101 -6.76 5.28 19.73
C ASN A 101 -6.10 5.91 18.49
N ARG A 102 -6.51 7.14 18.14
CA ARG A 102 -6.01 7.86 16.97
C ARG A 102 -4.50 8.12 17.01
N PHE A 103 -3.97 8.52 18.17
CA PHE A 103 -2.54 8.79 18.31
C PHE A 103 -1.71 7.52 18.15
N ALA A 104 -2.17 6.40 18.71
CA ALA A 104 -1.53 5.11 18.50
C ALA A 104 -1.59 4.68 17.02
N ALA A 105 -2.70 4.97 16.32
CA ALA A 105 -2.84 4.71 14.90
C ALA A 105 -1.86 5.55 14.06
N ILE A 106 -1.76 6.86 14.32
CA ILE A 106 -0.81 7.76 13.63
C ILE A 106 0.62 7.25 13.83
N GLN A 107 1.05 7.00 15.07
CA GLN A 107 2.39 6.47 15.35
C GLN A 107 2.65 5.12 14.67
N TYR A 108 1.63 4.29 14.52
CA TYR A 108 1.74 3.02 13.81
C TYR A 108 1.94 3.20 12.31
N LEU A 109 1.15 4.08 11.69
CA LEU A 109 1.25 4.43 10.27
C LEU A 109 2.57 5.14 9.94
N GLU A 110 3.02 6.07 10.77
CA GLU A 110 4.33 6.75 10.61
C GLU A 110 5.48 5.75 10.63
N ARG A 111 5.45 4.78 11.57
CA ARG A 111 6.44 3.70 11.61
C ARG A 111 6.39 2.84 10.34
N LEU A 112 5.20 2.54 9.82
CA LEU A 112 5.08 1.79 8.57
C LEU A 112 5.69 2.56 7.39
N ILE A 113 5.51 3.88 7.31
CA ILE A 113 6.19 4.71 6.31
C ILE A 113 7.71 4.58 6.44
N SER A 114 8.26 4.68 7.67
CA SER A 114 9.70 4.51 7.88
C SER A 114 10.19 3.12 7.46
N VAL A 115 9.47 2.06 7.83
CA VAL A 115 9.79 0.69 7.43
C VAL A 115 9.80 0.55 5.91
N ILE A 116 8.79 1.07 5.20
CA ILE A 116 8.74 1.01 3.73
C ILE A 116 9.95 1.71 3.12
N LYS A 117 10.32 2.89 3.63
CA LYS A 117 11.48 3.66 3.13
C LYS A 117 12.81 2.96 3.40
N GLU A 118 12.98 2.33 4.56
CA GLU A 118 14.19 1.56 4.90
C GLU A 118 14.36 0.30 4.04
N HIS A 119 13.27 -0.17 3.41
CA HIS A 119 13.21 -1.40 2.64
C HIS A 119 12.93 -1.16 1.15
N ASP A 120 13.27 0.03 0.64
CA ASP A 120 13.14 0.38 -0.78
C ASP A 120 14.00 -0.50 -1.71
N HIS A 121 15.05 -1.11 -1.18
CA HIS A 121 15.99 -1.99 -1.87
C HIS A 121 15.44 -3.40 -2.17
N ILE A 122 14.27 -3.79 -1.63
CA ILE A 122 13.69 -5.11 -1.90
C ILE A 122 13.24 -5.18 -3.38
N PRO A 123 13.73 -6.16 -4.17
CA PRO A 123 13.32 -6.29 -5.56
C PRO A 123 11.82 -6.58 -5.68
N LEU A 124 11.12 -5.91 -6.60
CA LEU A 124 9.68 -6.14 -6.81
C LEU A 124 9.36 -7.58 -7.23
N GLU A 125 10.27 -8.22 -7.97
CA GLU A 125 10.16 -9.61 -8.40
C GLU A 125 10.59 -10.63 -7.32
N GLN A 126 10.97 -10.17 -6.11
CA GLN A 126 11.32 -11.06 -5.01
C GLN A 126 10.18 -12.05 -4.76
N PRO A 127 10.40 -13.37 -4.98
CA PRO A 127 9.34 -14.35 -4.83
C PRO A 127 8.88 -14.48 -3.38
N LEU A 128 7.58 -14.71 -3.21
CA LEU A 128 6.98 -15.06 -1.92
C LEU A 128 5.81 -16.04 -2.10
N THR A 129 5.44 -16.72 -1.01
CA THR A 129 4.22 -17.52 -0.93
C THR A 129 3.16 -16.78 -0.11
N LEU A 130 1.99 -16.55 -0.69
CA LEU A 130 0.82 -16.09 0.02
C LEU A 130 0.04 -17.30 0.57
N LEU A 131 -0.26 -17.27 1.87
CA LEU A 131 -1.20 -18.18 2.51
C LEU A 131 -2.58 -17.54 2.62
N ALA A 132 -3.62 -18.32 2.36
CA ALA A 132 -5.00 -17.88 2.55
C ALA A 132 -5.87 -19.00 3.11
N THR A 133 -6.73 -18.67 4.08
CA THR A 133 -7.86 -19.51 4.48
C THR A 133 -8.96 -19.40 3.43
N ILE A 134 -9.37 -20.53 2.86
CA ILE A 134 -10.48 -20.61 1.89
C ILE A 134 -11.71 -21.29 2.51
N ASP A 135 -11.48 -22.33 3.32
CA ASP A 135 -12.54 -23.06 4.01
C ASP A 135 -12.48 -22.73 5.51
N PRO A 136 -13.50 -22.05 6.08
CA PRO A 136 -13.53 -21.71 7.50
C PRO A 136 -13.69 -22.93 8.42
N ALA A 137 -14.08 -24.08 7.89
CA ALA A 137 -14.19 -25.34 8.65
C ALA A 137 -12.88 -26.16 8.63
N ASN A 138 -11.85 -25.69 7.92
CA ASN A 138 -10.60 -26.39 7.75
C ASN A 138 -9.41 -25.48 8.07
N ASP A 139 -8.52 -25.93 8.96
CA ASP A 139 -7.33 -25.19 9.34
C ASP A 139 -6.24 -25.17 8.25
N SER A 140 -6.44 -25.89 7.14
CA SER A 140 -5.51 -25.93 6.01
C SER A 140 -5.50 -24.61 5.23
N LYS A 141 -4.31 -24.05 5.01
CA LYS A 141 -4.09 -22.87 4.18
C LYS A 141 -3.79 -23.25 2.74
N TYR A 142 -4.42 -22.56 1.80
CA TYR A 142 -3.99 -22.58 0.40
C TYR A 142 -2.69 -21.81 0.25
N ARG A 143 -1.86 -22.24 -0.70
CA ARG A 143 -0.56 -21.64 -1.04
C ARG A 143 -0.61 -21.08 -2.45
N PHE A 144 -0.35 -19.78 -2.58
CA PHE A 144 -0.27 -19.10 -3.88
C PHE A 144 1.16 -18.58 -4.10
N ALA A 145 1.70 -18.83 -5.28
CA ALA A 145 2.94 -18.17 -5.71
C ALA A 145 2.66 -16.69 -6.00
N SER A 146 3.54 -15.81 -5.53
CA SER A 146 3.43 -14.37 -5.71
C SER A 146 4.82 -13.70 -5.66
N SER A 147 4.85 -12.36 -5.74
CA SER A 147 6.04 -11.53 -5.58
C SER A 147 5.79 -10.37 -4.62
N PHE A 148 6.87 -9.84 -4.04
CA PHE A 148 6.82 -8.70 -3.13
C PHE A 148 6.09 -7.50 -3.75
N GLY A 149 6.43 -7.14 -4.99
CA GLY A 149 5.81 -6.02 -5.69
C GLY A 149 4.31 -6.21 -5.91
N ARG A 150 3.88 -7.43 -6.24
CA ARG A 150 2.44 -7.75 -6.40
C ARG A 150 1.69 -7.61 -5.07
N GLU A 151 2.25 -8.11 -3.98
CA GLU A 151 1.62 -8.00 -2.65
C GLU A 151 1.65 -6.56 -2.08
N LEU A 152 2.69 -5.79 -2.37
CA LEU A 152 2.75 -4.37 -2.03
C LEU A 152 1.67 -3.59 -2.80
N PHE A 153 1.52 -3.87 -4.11
CA PHE A 153 0.45 -3.30 -4.92
C PHE A 153 -0.94 -3.66 -4.38
N TYR A 154 -1.14 -4.94 -4.06
CA TYR A 154 -2.37 -5.44 -3.44
C TYR A 154 -2.69 -4.68 -2.15
N SER A 155 -1.71 -4.48 -1.28
CA SER A 155 -1.89 -3.72 -0.04
C SER A 155 -2.34 -2.27 -0.32
N CYS A 156 -1.79 -1.62 -1.35
CA CYS A 156 -2.16 -0.26 -1.74
C CYS A 156 -3.60 -0.18 -2.27
N ILE A 157 -3.98 -1.05 -3.21
CA ILE A 157 -5.36 -1.04 -3.77
C ILE A 157 -6.39 -1.49 -2.74
N HIS A 158 -6.01 -2.37 -1.80
CA HIS A 158 -6.85 -2.79 -0.69
C HIS A 158 -7.08 -1.65 0.31
N ALA A 159 -6.06 -0.86 0.59
CA ALA A 159 -6.19 0.38 1.35
C ALA A 159 -7.16 1.37 0.69
N ILE A 160 -7.00 1.61 -0.62
CA ILE A 160 -7.89 2.47 -1.42
C ILE A 160 -9.34 1.96 -1.36
N HIS A 161 -9.55 0.64 -1.48
CA HIS A 161 -10.87 0.02 -1.30
C HIS A 161 -11.48 0.34 0.08
N HIS A 162 -10.69 0.23 1.14
CA HIS A 162 -11.14 0.59 2.48
C HIS A 162 -11.33 2.11 2.69
N TYR A 163 -10.62 2.95 1.96
CA TYR A 163 -10.83 4.40 1.99
C TYR A 163 -12.18 4.79 1.40
N ALA A 164 -12.74 4.02 0.45
CA ALA A 164 -14.12 4.20 0.02
C ALA A 164 -15.11 3.91 1.17
N SER A 165 -14.88 2.86 1.97
CA SER A 165 -15.68 2.56 3.15
C SER A 165 -15.56 3.66 4.20
N ILE A 166 -14.33 4.10 4.49
CA ILE A 166 -14.08 5.21 5.43
C ILE A 166 -14.76 6.49 4.95
N LYS A 167 -14.72 6.82 3.65
CA LYS A 167 -15.38 7.99 3.07
C LYS A 167 -16.90 7.94 3.27
N ALA A 168 -17.52 6.76 3.11
CA ALA A 168 -18.93 6.58 3.41
C ALA A 168 -19.26 6.82 4.90
N ILE A 169 -18.41 6.34 5.81
CA ILE A 169 -18.53 6.58 7.25
C ILE A 169 -18.35 8.07 7.58
N CYS A 170 -17.36 8.73 6.97
CA CYS A 170 -17.15 10.17 7.13
C CYS A 170 -18.38 10.98 6.70
N ILE A 171 -18.99 10.64 5.55
CA ILE A 171 -20.24 11.29 5.08
C ILE A 171 -21.36 11.09 6.11
N GLU A 172 -21.54 9.87 6.63
CA GLU A 172 -22.54 9.58 7.67
C GLU A 172 -22.35 10.44 8.93
N GLN A 173 -21.09 10.69 9.30
CA GLN A 173 -20.72 11.46 10.49
C GLN A 173 -20.56 12.98 10.22
N ASN A 174 -20.89 13.46 9.01
CA ASN A 174 -20.69 14.85 8.57
C ASN A 174 -19.23 15.34 8.64
N ILE A 175 -18.28 14.44 8.35
CA ILE A 175 -16.85 14.71 8.28
C ILE A 175 -16.47 14.98 6.82
N SER A 176 -15.80 16.11 6.58
CA SER A 176 -15.25 16.41 5.25
C SER A 176 -14.01 15.59 4.97
N THR A 177 -13.86 15.09 3.75
CA THR A 177 -12.66 14.39 3.28
C THR A 177 -12.09 15.12 2.06
N PRO A 178 -10.76 15.09 1.84
CA PRO A 178 -10.17 15.57 0.60
C PRO A 178 -10.84 14.94 -0.62
N GLN A 179 -10.91 15.70 -1.73
CA GLN A 179 -11.61 15.24 -2.94
C GLN A 179 -11.00 13.95 -3.50
N ASP A 180 -9.67 13.87 -3.45
CA ASP A 180 -8.81 12.78 -3.90
C ASP A 180 -8.62 11.65 -2.87
N PHE A 181 -9.13 11.79 -1.65
CA PHE A 181 -9.02 10.74 -0.63
C PHE A 181 -9.65 9.43 -1.11
N GLY A 182 -8.85 8.36 -1.11
CA GLY A 182 -9.26 7.03 -1.55
C GLY A 182 -9.48 6.91 -3.05
N MET A 183 -8.89 7.77 -3.87
CA MET A 183 -8.91 7.65 -5.32
C MET A 183 -7.72 6.82 -5.83
N ALA A 184 -7.96 5.90 -6.76
CA ALA A 184 -6.90 5.15 -7.39
C ALA A 184 -6.07 6.05 -8.33
N PRO A 185 -4.74 5.82 -8.48
CA PRO A 185 -3.91 6.58 -9.40
C PRO A 185 -4.44 6.63 -10.83
N SER A 186 -5.01 5.52 -11.33
CA SER A 186 -5.63 5.46 -12.66
C SER A 186 -6.82 6.41 -12.77
N THR A 187 -7.66 6.50 -11.73
CA THR A 187 -8.80 7.43 -11.73
C THR A 187 -8.34 8.89 -11.72
N LEU A 188 -7.28 9.20 -10.98
CA LEU A 188 -6.68 10.55 -10.98
C LEU A 188 -6.08 10.89 -12.35
N GLN A 189 -5.40 9.94 -12.97
CA GLN A 189 -4.86 10.09 -14.32
C GLN A 189 -5.97 10.35 -15.35
N ASP A 190 -7.06 9.58 -15.31
CA ASP A 190 -8.22 9.79 -16.19
C ASP A 190 -8.85 11.18 -16.01
N GLN A 191 -8.94 11.68 -14.77
CA GLN A 191 -9.46 13.02 -14.49
C GLN A 191 -8.53 14.14 -14.97
N GLN A 192 -7.22 13.92 -14.96
CA GLN A 192 -6.24 14.88 -15.49
C GLN A 192 -6.27 14.91 -17.02
N ASN A 193 -6.40 13.76 -17.66
CA ASN A 193 -6.44 13.64 -19.13
C ASN A 193 -7.75 14.18 -19.73
N ASN A 194 -8.82 14.25 -18.94
CA ASN A 194 -10.13 14.76 -19.36
C ASN A 194 -10.38 16.23 -18.96
N LYS A 195 -9.34 16.96 -18.52
CA LYS A 195 -9.36 18.42 -18.29
C LYS A 195 -8.66 19.15 -19.43
#